data_AF-A0A2G4DKF4-F1
#
_entry.id   AF-A0A2G4DKF4-F1
#
_cell.length_a   1.000
_cell.length_b   1.000
_cell.length_c   1.000
_cell.angle_alpha   90.00
_cell.angle_beta   90.00
_cell.angle_gamma   90.00
#
_symmetry.space_group_name_H-M   'P 1'
#
loop_
_entity.id
_entity.type
_entity.pdbx_description
1 polymer ?
#
loop_
_entity_poly.entity_id
_entity_poly.type
_entity_poly.pdbx_seq_one_letter_code
_entity_poly.pdbx_strand_id
1 'polypeptide(L)'
;QRSEYLIGQLKARMDDKPSLDEKIISIFDWRGQWFCSTSFAGCLFGRAVAEFPEHSDIRGIALDYKRQLLGLVENEMARYHTPETAKTLATYLLMLLDGATVNAQAFGEHRFAGDACDAALMLLRFNVGKQIR
;
A
#
# COMPACT_ATOMS: atom_id res chain seq x y z
N GLN A 1 13.22 -12.40 -3.08
CA GLN A 1 12.70 -13.05 -4.31
C GLN A 1 11.25 -12.69 -4.65
N ARG A 2 10.20 -13.14 -3.92
CA ARG A 2 8.80 -12.81 -4.27
C ARG A 2 8.37 -11.38 -3.89
N SER A 3 8.81 -10.88 -2.73
CA SER A 3 8.57 -9.50 -2.29
C SER A 3 9.16 -8.48 -3.27
N GLU A 4 10.45 -8.63 -3.60
CA GLU A 4 11.17 -7.78 -4.55
C GLU A 4 10.52 -7.75 -5.93
N TYR A 5 10.07 -8.91 -6.44
CA TYR A 5 9.36 -8.99 -7.71
C TYR A 5 8.06 -8.17 -7.69
N LEU A 6 7.25 -8.30 -6.63
CA LEU A 6 6.00 -7.56 -6.49
C LEU A 6 6.24 -6.05 -6.38
N ILE A 7 7.26 -5.65 -5.62
CA ILE A 7 7.65 -4.24 -5.48
C ILE A 7 8.18 -3.68 -6.80
N GLY A 8 9.00 -4.44 -7.53
CA GLY A 8 9.51 -4.07 -8.84
C GLY A 8 8.40 -3.86 -9.87
N GLN A 9 7.42 -4.78 -9.92
CA GLN A 9 6.25 -4.63 -10.78
C GLN A 9 5.41 -3.40 -10.43
N LEU A 10 5.18 -3.16 -9.13
CA LEU A 10 4.42 -2.01 -8.69
C LEU A 10 5.13 -0.70 -9.04
N LYS A 11 6.45 -0.63 -8.82
CA LYS A 11 7.26 0.53 -9.19
C LYS A 11 7.16 0.83 -10.69
N ALA A 12 7.34 -0.17 -11.55
CA ALA A 12 7.22 0.02 -13.00
C ALA A 12 5.84 0.56 -13.39
N ARG A 13 4.77 0.01 -12.80
CA ARG A 13 3.39 0.47 -13.04
C ARG A 13 3.16 1.92 -12.60
N MET A 14 3.79 2.36 -11.50
CA MET A 14 3.75 3.75 -11.05
C MET A 14 4.56 4.67 -11.97
N ASP A 15 5.74 4.25 -12.41
CA ASP A 15 6.61 5.05 -13.29
C ASP A 15 5.94 5.36 -14.64
N ASP A 16 5.06 4.47 -15.12
CA ASP A 16 4.25 4.67 -16.33
C ASP A 16 3.11 5.70 -16.18
N LYS A 17 2.86 6.24 -14.98
CA LYS A 17 1.76 7.19 -14.73
C LYS A 17 2.25 8.64 -14.71
N PRO A 18 1.56 9.56 -15.42
CA PRO A 18 2.05 10.92 -15.59
C PRO A 18 1.80 11.83 -14.37
N SER A 19 0.85 11.50 -13.49
CA SER A 19 0.53 12.30 -12.30
C SER A 19 0.61 11.50 -11.00
N LEU A 20 0.77 12.20 -9.87
CA LEU A 20 0.75 11.60 -8.54
C LEU A 20 -0.57 10.86 -8.26
N ASP A 21 -1.71 11.49 -8.59
CA ASP A 21 -3.04 10.88 -8.43
C ASP A 21 -3.12 9.54 -9.18
N GLU A 22 -2.68 9.49 -10.44
CA GLU A 22 -2.69 8.25 -11.23
C GLU A 22 -1.74 7.18 -10.71
N LYS A 23 -0.59 7.58 -10.14
CA LYS A 23 0.31 6.65 -9.46
C LYS A 23 -0.37 6.00 -8.26
N ILE A 24 -1.07 6.79 -7.47
CA ILE A 24 -1.79 6.32 -6.30
C ILE A 24 -2.93 5.40 -6.68
N ILE A 25 -3.74 5.80 -7.67
CA ILE A 25 -4.77 4.93 -8.26
C ILE A 25 -4.17 3.60 -8.70
N SER A 26 -3.01 3.64 -9.36
CA SER A 26 -2.36 2.41 -9.83
C SER A 26 -1.94 1.45 -8.71
N ILE A 27 -1.60 1.97 -7.51
CA ILE A 27 -1.28 1.16 -6.33
C ILE A 27 -2.52 0.44 -5.81
N PHE A 28 -3.63 1.18 -5.66
CA PHE A 28 -4.89 0.61 -5.17
C PHE A 28 -5.51 -0.35 -6.18
N ASP A 29 -5.44 -0.05 -7.48
CA ASP A 29 -5.89 -0.95 -8.55
C ASP A 29 -5.10 -2.25 -8.56
N TRP A 30 -3.76 -2.16 -8.47
CA TRP A 30 -2.90 -3.34 -8.39
C TRP A 30 -3.26 -4.20 -7.18
N ARG A 31 -3.60 -3.57 -6.05
CA ARG A 31 -4.06 -4.27 -4.85
C ARG A 31 -5.48 -4.86 -5.01
N GLY A 32 -6.39 -4.14 -5.67
CA GLY A 32 -7.74 -4.61 -5.97
C GLY A 32 -7.75 -5.82 -6.91
N GLN A 33 -6.86 -5.84 -7.90
CA GLN A 33 -6.66 -7.01 -8.77
C GLN A 33 -6.28 -8.27 -7.96
N TRP A 34 -5.50 -8.10 -6.89
CA TRP A 34 -5.20 -9.20 -5.97
C TRP A 34 -6.43 -9.70 -5.22
N PHE A 35 -7.35 -8.81 -4.82
CA PHE A 35 -8.59 -9.19 -4.11
C PHE A 35 -9.51 -10.06 -4.98
N CYS A 36 -9.51 -9.84 -6.30
CA CYS A 36 -10.30 -10.62 -7.26
C CYS A 36 -9.67 -11.99 -7.62
N SER A 37 -8.47 -12.30 -7.12
CA SER A 37 -7.83 -13.59 -7.39
C SER A 37 -8.54 -14.72 -6.66
N THR A 38 -8.71 -15.88 -7.32
CA THR A 38 -9.20 -17.12 -6.68
C THR A 38 -8.29 -17.61 -5.55
N SER A 39 -7.06 -17.10 -5.47
CA SER A 39 -6.09 -17.37 -4.40
C SER A 39 -6.07 -16.29 -3.30
N PHE A 40 -6.97 -15.31 -3.38
CA PHE A 40 -7.09 -14.29 -2.35
C PHE A 40 -7.63 -14.90 -1.07
N ALA A 41 -6.82 -14.84 -0.03
CA ALA A 41 -7.28 -15.23 1.31
C ALA A 41 -6.96 -14.14 2.34
N GLY A 42 -6.74 -12.90 1.90
CA GLY A 42 -6.25 -11.80 2.74
C GLY A 42 -4.77 -11.50 2.57
N CYS A 43 -4.23 -10.64 3.44
CA CYS A 43 -2.80 -10.29 3.42
C CYS A 43 -1.99 -11.51 3.90
N LEU A 44 -1.26 -12.15 2.97
CA LEU A 44 -0.34 -13.26 3.28
C LEU A 44 0.62 -12.87 4.42
N PHE A 45 1.09 -11.63 4.39
CA PHE A 45 2.02 -11.08 5.38
C PHE A 45 1.35 -10.74 6.71
N GLY A 46 0.11 -10.24 6.69
CA GLY A 46 -0.66 -9.99 7.92
C GLY A 46 -0.95 -11.27 8.70
N ARG A 47 -1.34 -12.34 7.99
CA ARG A 47 -1.51 -13.67 8.60
C ARG A 47 -0.21 -14.26 9.09
N ALA A 48 0.88 -14.15 8.32
CA ALA A 48 2.19 -14.64 8.75
C ALA A 48 2.66 -14.00 10.08
N VAL A 49 2.36 -12.71 10.31
CA VAL A 49 2.66 -12.05 11.59
C VAL A 49 1.74 -12.51 12.72
N ALA A 50 0.47 -12.81 12.44
CA ALA A 50 -0.52 -13.22 13.44
C ALA A 50 -0.39 -14.71 13.83
N GLU A 51 -0.09 -15.58 12.86
CA GLU A 51 -0.02 -17.04 13.03
C GLU A 51 1.33 -17.51 13.57
N PHE A 52 2.40 -16.72 13.38
CA PHE A 52 3.76 -17.09 13.80
C PHE A 52 4.42 -16.02 14.68
N PRO A 53 3.87 -15.72 15.88
CA PRO A 53 4.41 -14.69 16.77
C PRO A 53 5.84 -15.00 17.24
N GLU A 54 6.18 -16.28 17.42
CA GLU A 54 7.49 -16.74 17.93
C GLU A 54 8.53 -17.04 16.82
N HIS A 55 8.17 -16.93 15.53
CA HIS A 55 9.09 -17.20 14.43
C HIS A 55 9.56 -15.89 13.76
N SER A 56 10.64 -15.34 14.31
CA SER A 56 11.26 -14.08 13.88
C SER A 56 11.58 -14.02 12.38
N ASP A 57 11.98 -15.14 11.78
CA ASP A 57 12.40 -15.22 10.38
C ASP A 57 11.23 -15.03 9.41
N ILE A 58 10.10 -15.69 9.70
CA ILE A 58 8.87 -15.60 8.91
C ILE A 58 8.27 -14.19 9.02
N ARG A 59 8.24 -13.66 10.25
CA ARG A 59 7.81 -12.28 10.51
C ARG A 59 8.74 -11.26 9.84
N GLY A 60 10.04 -11.53 9.78
CA GLY A 60 11.05 -10.71 9.13
C GLY A 60 10.77 -10.53 7.63
N ILE A 61 10.50 -11.64 6.92
CA ILE A 61 10.16 -11.62 5.49
C ILE A 61 8.85 -10.85 5.24
N ALA A 62 7.86 -11.02 6.12
CA ALA A 62 6.59 -10.32 6.01
C ALA A 62 6.70 -8.81 6.23
N LEU A 63 7.51 -8.41 7.21
CA LEU A 63 7.78 -7.01 7.49
C LEU A 63 8.65 -6.34 6.42
N ASP A 64 9.57 -7.09 5.80
CA ASP A 64 10.43 -6.60 4.73
C ASP A 64 9.60 -6.09 3.53
N TYR A 65 8.62 -6.87 3.07
CA TYR A 65 7.71 -6.41 2.01
C TYR A 65 6.97 -5.12 2.38
N LYS A 66 6.42 -5.03 3.61
CA LYS A 66 5.70 -3.83 4.05
C LYS A 66 6.62 -2.62 4.15
N ARG A 67 7.88 -2.80 4.59
CA ARG A 67 8.90 -1.75 4.63
C ARG A 67 9.29 -1.28 3.23
N GLN A 68 9.46 -2.20 2.28
CA GLN A 68 9.76 -1.85 0.89
C GLN A 68 8.62 -1.09 0.24
N LEU A 69 7.36 -1.50 0.46
CA LEU A 69 6.19 -0.79 -0.03
C LEU A 69 6.08 0.61 0.60
N LEU A 70 6.28 0.72 1.92
CA LEU A 70 6.29 2.01 2.62
C LEU A 70 7.35 2.94 2.03
N GLY A 71 8.58 2.46 1.87
CA GLY A 71 9.68 3.24 1.32
C GLY A 71 9.44 3.64 -0.14
N LEU A 72 8.84 2.78 -0.96
CA LEU A 72 8.46 3.12 -2.33
C LEU A 72 7.46 4.30 -2.37
N VAL A 73 6.41 4.23 -1.54
CA VAL A 73 5.39 5.27 -1.47
C VAL A 73 5.98 6.56 -0.90
N GLU A 74 6.77 6.48 0.18
CA GLU A 74 7.43 7.63 0.80
C GLU A 74 8.36 8.36 -0.19
N ASN A 75 9.19 7.62 -0.92
CA ASN A 75 10.07 8.17 -1.95
C ASN A 75 9.29 8.89 -3.05
N GLU A 76 8.13 8.36 -3.45
CA GLU A 76 7.29 9.04 -4.44
C GLU A 76 6.65 10.31 -3.87
N MET A 77 6.16 10.28 -2.61
CA MET A 77 5.58 11.46 -1.95
C MET A 77 6.61 12.57 -1.75
N ALA A 78 7.87 12.23 -1.44
CA ALA A 78 8.95 13.17 -1.20
C ALA A 78 9.29 14.06 -2.42
N ARG A 79 8.82 13.68 -3.61
CA ARG A 79 8.95 14.50 -4.83
C ARG A 79 8.01 15.71 -4.86
N TYR A 80 6.95 15.68 -4.04
CA TYR A 80 5.86 16.66 -4.06
C TYR A 80 5.63 17.34 -2.70
N HIS A 81 6.19 16.78 -1.62
CA HIS A 81 5.97 17.20 -0.24
C HIS A 81 7.28 17.29 0.55
N THR A 82 7.26 17.93 1.72
CA THR A 82 8.40 17.89 2.64
C THR A 82 8.64 16.46 3.13
N PRO A 83 9.87 16.11 3.58
CA PRO A 83 10.17 14.77 4.09
C PRO A 83 9.21 14.30 5.19
N GLU A 84 8.83 15.19 6.11
CA GLU A 84 7.89 14.88 7.19
C GLU A 84 6.51 14.52 6.64
N THR A 85 5.95 15.36 5.77
CA THR A 85 4.65 15.10 5.13
C THR A 85 4.69 13.83 4.28
N ALA A 86 5.78 13.60 3.54
CA ALA A 86 5.93 12.41 2.71
C ALA A 86 5.85 11.12 3.54
N LYS A 87 6.57 11.08 4.67
CA LYS A 87 6.55 9.97 5.62
C LYS A 87 5.15 9.75 6.23
N THR A 88 4.47 10.82 6.62
CA THR A 88 3.11 10.75 7.17
C THR A 88 2.12 10.22 6.14
N LEU A 89 2.11 10.79 4.93
CA LEU A 89 1.23 10.36 3.85
C LEU A 89 1.48 8.89 3.49
N ALA A 90 2.74 8.48 3.35
CA ALA A 90 3.08 7.09 3.05
C ALA A 90 2.57 6.12 4.12
N THR A 91 2.66 6.50 5.40
CA THR A 91 2.11 5.73 6.51
C THR A 91 0.59 5.60 6.40
N TYR A 92 -0.12 6.70 6.15
CA TYR A 92 -1.58 6.67 6.00
C TYR A 92 -2.02 5.83 4.80
N LEU A 93 -1.35 5.97 3.66
CA LEU A 93 -1.63 5.17 2.46
C LEU A 93 -1.43 3.68 2.71
N LEU A 94 -0.37 3.29 3.44
CA LEU A 94 -0.16 1.90 3.82
C LEU A 94 -1.26 1.38 4.76
N MET A 95 -1.69 2.18 5.73
CA MET A 95 -2.80 1.84 6.63
C MET A 95 -4.11 1.65 5.86
N LEU A 96 -4.41 2.51 4.87
CA LEU A 96 -5.58 2.37 4.00
C LEU A 96 -5.52 1.09 3.18
N LEU A 97 -4.36 0.74 2.60
CA LEU A 97 -4.17 -0.52 1.87
C LEU A 97 -4.36 -1.76 2.75
N ASP A 98 -3.85 -1.71 3.98
CA ASP A 98 -4.02 -2.80 4.95
C ASP A 98 -5.50 -2.94 5.34
N GLY A 99 -6.18 -1.84 5.67
CA GLY A 99 -7.60 -1.83 6.02
C GLY A 99 -8.49 -2.32 4.88
N ALA A 100 -8.22 -1.88 3.65
CA ALA A 100 -8.90 -2.38 2.47
C ALA A 100 -8.71 -3.90 2.30
N THR A 101 -7.50 -4.40 2.53
CA THR A 101 -7.19 -5.84 2.43
C THR A 101 -7.95 -6.65 3.48
N VAL A 102 -8.03 -6.15 4.72
CA VAL A 102 -8.76 -6.81 5.81
C VAL A 102 -10.26 -6.83 5.53
N ASN A 103 -10.84 -5.70 5.13
CA ASN A 103 -12.28 -5.62 4.84
C ASN A 103 -12.66 -6.45 3.61
N ALA A 104 -11.86 -6.42 2.53
CA ALA A 104 -12.09 -7.27 1.36
C ALA A 104 -12.11 -8.76 1.73
N GLN A 105 -11.23 -9.19 2.65
CA GLN A 105 -11.23 -10.56 3.16
C GLN A 105 -12.47 -10.85 4.03
N ALA A 106 -12.83 -9.94 4.94
CA ALA A 106 -13.92 -10.15 5.89
C ALA A 106 -15.30 -10.17 5.23
N PHE A 107 -15.52 -9.29 4.25
CA PHE A 107 -16.81 -9.12 3.58
C PHE A 107 -16.90 -9.81 2.23
N GLY A 108 -15.78 -10.27 1.66
CA GLY A 108 -15.75 -10.89 0.34
C GLY A 108 -16.03 -9.91 -0.81
N GLU A 109 -15.83 -8.61 -0.59
CA GLU A 109 -16.11 -7.55 -1.57
C GLU A 109 -14.81 -6.86 -2.01
N HIS A 110 -14.62 -6.67 -3.31
CA HIS A 110 -13.42 -6.00 -3.84
C HIS A 110 -13.50 -4.47 -3.80
N ARG A 111 -14.68 -3.89 -3.52
CA ARG A 111 -14.91 -2.43 -3.54
C ARG A 111 -14.02 -1.65 -2.57
N PHE A 112 -13.58 -2.28 -1.48
CA PHE A 112 -12.75 -1.63 -0.45
C PHE A 112 -11.41 -1.12 -1.00
N ALA A 113 -10.89 -1.66 -2.11
CA ALA A 113 -9.73 -1.08 -2.78
C ALA A 113 -10.03 0.31 -3.36
N GLY A 114 -11.20 0.47 -3.98
CA GLY A 114 -11.68 1.74 -4.52
C GLY A 114 -11.96 2.75 -3.42
N ASP A 115 -12.70 2.36 -2.38
CA ASP A 115 -13.00 3.26 -1.24
C ASP A 115 -11.72 3.79 -0.57
N ALA A 116 -10.71 2.92 -0.41
CA ALA A 116 -9.43 3.32 0.13
C ALA A 116 -8.62 4.21 -0.82
N CYS A 117 -8.74 4.00 -2.12
CA CYS A 117 -8.16 4.88 -3.14
C CYS A 117 -8.76 6.28 -3.06
N ASP A 118 -10.08 6.39 -2.98
CA ASP A 118 -10.78 7.67 -2.87
C ASP A 118 -10.35 8.42 -1.61
N ALA A 119 -10.25 7.71 -0.48
CA ALA A 119 -9.73 8.26 0.76
C ALA A 119 -8.28 8.77 0.63
N ALA A 120 -7.41 8.00 -0.03
CA ALA A 120 -6.02 8.40 -0.27
C ALA A 120 -5.93 9.66 -1.15
N LEU A 121 -6.71 9.73 -2.23
CA LEU A 121 -6.75 10.91 -3.10
C LEU A 121 -7.27 12.14 -2.36
N MET A 122 -8.28 12.00 -1.51
CA MET A 122 -8.74 13.09 -0.64
C MET A 122 -7.59 13.58 0.26
N LEU A 123 -6.90 12.67 0.96
CA LEU A 123 -5.78 13.04 1.83
C LEU A 123 -4.68 13.80 1.08
N LEU A 124 -4.33 13.39 -0.13
CA LEU A 124 -3.31 14.06 -0.93
C LEU A 124 -3.76 15.47 -1.35
N ARG A 125 -4.97 15.58 -1.90
CA ARG A 125 -5.53 16.86 -2.37
C ARG A 125 -5.69 17.87 -1.23
N PHE A 126 -6.08 17.43 -0.04
CA PHE A 126 -6.21 18.32 1.12
C PHE A 126 -4.89 18.81 1.69
N ASN A 127 -3.79 18.10 1.43
CA ASN A 127 -2.48 18.36 2.04
C ASN A 127 -1.40 18.83 1.06
N VAL A 128 -1.78 19.22 -0.16
CA VAL A 128 -0.85 19.85 -1.12
C VAL A 128 -0.23 21.10 -0.49
N GLY A 129 1.10 21.14 -0.44
CA GLY A 129 1.87 22.26 0.13
C GLY A 129 1.75 22.44 1.65
N LYS A 130 1.09 21.52 2.37
CA LYS A 130 0.95 21.58 3.82
C LYS A 130 1.94 20.63 4.50
N GLN A 131 2.48 21.09 5.63
CA GLN A 131 3.21 20.21 6.54
C GLN A 131 2.21 19.50 7.46
N ILE A 132 2.28 18.16 7.53
CA ILE A 132 1.47 17.33 8.42
C ILE A 132 2.36 16.36 9.23
N ARG A 133 1.77 15.71 10.25
CA ARG A 133 2.48 15.22 11.45
C ARG A 133 2.91 13.76 11.42
#